data_AF-C8PU08-F1
#
_entry.id   AF-C8PU08-F1
#
_cell.length_a   1.000
_cell.length_b   1.000
_cell.length_c   1.000
_cell.angle_alpha   90.00
_cell.angle_beta   90.00
_cell.angle_gamma   90.00
#
_symmetry.space_group_name_H-M   'P 1'
#
loop_
_entity.id
_entity.type
_entity.pdbx_description
1 polymer ?
#
loop_
_entity_poly.entity_id
_entity_poly.type
_entity_poly.pdbx_seq_one_letter_code
_entity_poly.pdbx_strand_id
1 'polypeptide(L)'
;MEKKDVIHKLLANIKDDTLHSIFTDEEVENLLKIKEEKYPRFKLSLSAKEIEDMKNEGILNDEYKISPEIFDGKSRKKPLTPLEKLLLSVIWKNGDYGKEKYIIEGIRVQENLEQKDIPNRFVFWNFGRYLVDKTKPIVDRHTAKAYREIEKNKTVANKNKADYEHYIEWFKKVIDKDDFKEFNKEDVAYYLDLLLFEYGKELKKIERN
;
A
#
# COMPACT_ATOMS: atom_id res chain seq x y z
N MET A 1 22.03 9.41 -6.31
CA MET A 1 21.55 9.10 -4.95
C MET A 1 21.66 7.60 -4.79
N GLU A 2 22.54 7.11 -3.91
CA GLU A 2 22.79 5.68 -3.83
C GLU A 2 21.71 5.01 -2.99
N LYS A 3 20.81 4.27 -3.65
CA LYS A 3 19.82 3.35 -3.05
C LYS A 3 20.38 2.58 -1.85
N LYS A 4 21.65 2.17 -1.96
CA LYS A 4 22.45 1.49 -0.95
C LYS A 4 22.49 2.24 0.39
N ASP A 5 22.74 3.55 0.36
CA ASP A 5 22.82 4.38 1.56
C ASP A 5 21.50 4.44 2.31
N VAL A 6 20.38 4.55 1.58
CA VAL A 6 19.04 4.58 2.18
C VAL A 6 18.73 3.26 2.86
N ILE A 7 18.98 2.13 2.19
CA ILE A 7 18.73 0.79 2.73
C ILE A 7 19.57 0.55 3.98
N HIS A 8 20.88 0.81 3.93
CA HIS A 8 21.76 0.64 5.08
C HIS A 8 21.29 1.49 6.27
N LYS A 9 20.94 2.77 6.04
CA LYS A 9 20.41 3.65 7.08
C LYS A 9 19.08 3.14 7.63
N LEU A 10 18.19 2.60 6.79
CA LEU A 10 16.92 2.01 7.23
C LEU A 10 17.16 0.79 8.12
N LEU A 11 17.99 -0.16 7.70
CA LEU A 11 18.34 -1.34 8.50
C LEU A 11 18.92 -0.95 9.86
N ALA A 12 19.86 0.01 9.88
CA ALA A 12 20.44 0.53 11.11
C ALA A 12 19.43 1.25 12.03
N ASN A 13 18.32 1.76 11.48
CA ASN A 13 17.30 2.50 12.22
C ASN A 13 16.11 1.67 12.70
N ILE A 14 15.94 0.46 12.16
CA ILE A 14 14.82 -0.44 12.44
C ILE A 14 15.23 -1.58 13.40
N LYS A 15 16.49 -1.60 13.86
CA LYS A 15 17.15 -2.61 14.70
C LYS A 15 16.21 -3.61 15.39
N ASP A 16 16.04 -4.74 14.73
CA ASP A 16 15.50 -5.97 15.26
C ASP A 16 16.57 -7.04 15.04
N ASP A 17 17.07 -7.66 16.12
CA ASP A 17 18.13 -8.68 16.03
C ASP A 17 17.72 -9.84 15.11
N THR A 18 16.41 -10.09 15.03
CA THR A 18 15.83 -11.12 14.17
C THR A 18 15.93 -10.74 12.68
N LEU A 19 15.76 -9.46 12.33
CA LEU A 19 15.93 -8.98 10.95
C LEU A 19 17.36 -9.21 10.44
N HIS A 20 18.37 -8.87 11.25
CA HIS A 20 19.78 -9.09 10.90
C HIS A 20 20.16 -10.58 10.87
N SER A 21 19.46 -11.43 11.63
CA SER A 21 19.65 -12.88 11.55
C SER A 21 19.04 -13.49 10.29
N ILE A 22 18.03 -12.83 9.70
CA ILE A 22 17.30 -13.32 8.53
C ILE A 22 17.92 -12.82 7.23
N PHE A 23 18.48 -11.60 7.21
CA PHE A 23 19.17 -11.06 6.05
C PHE A 23 20.46 -10.33 6.41
N THR A 24 21.49 -10.58 5.62
CA THR A 24 22.65 -9.71 5.45
C THR A 24 22.32 -8.51 4.56
N ASP A 25 23.10 -7.43 4.64
CA ASP A 25 22.93 -6.24 3.79
C ASP A 25 22.95 -6.58 2.29
N GLU A 26 23.83 -7.50 1.88
CA GLU A 26 23.94 -7.97 0.49
C GLU A 26 22.71 -8.76 0.03
N GLU A 27 22.16 -9.62 0.89
CA GLU A 27 20.94 -10.38 0.60
C GLU A 27 19.74 -9.45 0.44
N VAL A 28 19.62 -8.44 1.30
CA VAL A 28 18.60 -7.40 1.17
C VAL A 28 18.74 -6.71 -0.19
N GLU A 29 19.93 -6.21 -0.55
CA GLU A 29 20.13 -5.52 -1.83
C GLU A 29 19.73 -6.39 -3.03
N ASN A 30 20.15 -7.65 -3.05
CA ASN A 30 19.82 -8.61 -4.10
C ASN A 30 18.32 -8.90 -4.18
N LEU A 31 17.64 -9.08 -3.04
CA LEU A 31 16.20 -9.29 -2.98
C LEU A 31 15.43 -8.09 -3.54
N LEU A 32 15.84 -6.87 -3.17
CA LEU A 32 15.19 -5.65 -3.66
C LEU A 32 15.39 -5.50 -5.17
N LYS A 33 16.58 -5.82 -5.71
CA LYS A 33 16.85 -5.81 -7.15
C LYS A 33 15.95 -6.78 -7.92
N ILE A 34 15.89 -8.05 -7.50
CA ILE A 34 15.05 -9.07 -8.14
C ILE A 34 13.57 -8.66 -8.11
N LYS A 35 13.14 -8.05 -7.00
CA LYS A 35 11.76 -7.60 -6.86
C LYS A 35 11.42 -6.44 -7.78
N GLU A 36 12.29 -5.45 -7.91
CA GLU A 36 12.10 -4.32 -8.83
C GLU A 36 12.06 -4.78 -10.30
N GLU A 37 12.86 -5.80 -10.66
CA GLU A 37 12.81 -6.43 -11.99
C GLU A 37 11.47 -7.13 -12.25
N LYS A 38 10.90 -7.78 -11.23
CA LYS A 38 9.63 -8.50 -11.34
C LYS A 38 8.40 -7.59 -11.23
N TYR A 39 8.47 -6.59 -10.36
CA TYR A 39 7.38 -5.69 -10.03
C TYR A 39 7.92 -4.25 -10.05
N PRO A 40 7.66 -3.49 -11.12
CA PRO A 40 8.13 -2.13 -11.21
C PRO A 40 7.51 -1.29 -10.09
N ARG A 41 8.24 -0.29 -9.61
CA ARG A 41 7.74 0.66 -8.61
C ARG A 41 6.41 1.25 -9.07
N PHE A 42 5.42 1.16 -8.20
CA PHE A 42 4.08 1.66 -8.48
C PHE A 42 4.06 3.19 -8.42
N LYS A 43 4.05 3.83 -9.60
CA LYS A 43 4.07 5.30 -9.73
C LYS A 43 2.72 5.91 -10.14
N LEU A 44 1.69 5.08 -10.31
CA LEU A 44 0.37 5.59 -10.68
C LEU A 44 -0.24 6.38 -9.52
N SER A 45 -0.98 7.42 -9.87
CA SER A 45 -1.81 8.23 -8.99
C SER A 45 -3.24 8.23 -9.50
N LEU A 46 -4.16 8.61 -8.63
CA LEU A 46 -5.57 8.80 -8.97
C LEU A 46 -6.11 9.93 -8.12
N SER A 47 -6.68 10.94 -8.77
CA SER A 47 -7.24 12.13 -8.12
C SER A 47 -8.75 12.02 -7.88
N ALA A 48 -9.30 12.82 -6.96
CA ALA A 48 -10.75 12.87 -6.80
C ALA A 48 -11.47 13.36 -8.06
N LYS A 49 -10.84 14.23 -8.85
CA LYS A 49 -11.43 14.68 -10.13
C LYS A 49 -11.64 13.52 -11.09
N GLU A 50 -10.62 12.66 -11.27
CA GLU A 50 -10.74 11.48 -12.12
C GLU A 50 -11.82 10.52 -11.61
N ILE A 51 -11.99 10.41 -10.29
CA ILE A 51 -13.06 9.62 -9.68
C ILE A 51 -14.45 10.21 -10.00
N GLU A 52 -14.62 11.52 -9.90
CA GLU A 52 -15.87 12.19 -10.28
C GLU A 52 -16.16 12.05 -11.78
N ASP A 53 -15.12 12.11 -12.62
CA ASP A 53 -15.25 11.85 -14.06
C ASP A 53 -15.74 10.41 -14.32
N MET A 54 -15.17 9.41 -13.62
CA MET A 54 -15.65 8.02 -13.69
C MET A 54 -17.12 7.87 -13.26
N LYS A 55 -17.54 8.60 -12.22
CA LYS A 55 -18.95 8.63 -11.78
C LYS A 55 -19.85 9.24 -12.87
N ASN A 56 -19.44 10.37 -13.44
CA ASN A 56 -20.16 11.04 -14.53
C ASN A 56 -20.24 10.21 -15.82
N GLU A 57 -19.31 9.29 -16.04
CA GLU A 57 -19.30 8.35 -17.17
C GLU A 57 -20.15 7.09 -16.93
N GLY A 58 -20.70 6.92 -15.72
CA GLY A 58 -21.49 5.75 -15.33
C GLY A 58 -20.65 4.53 -14.97
N ILE A 59 -19.34 4.70 -14.77
CA ILE A 59 -18.44 3.62 -14.29
C ILE A 59 -18.68 3.37 -12.81
N LEU A 60 -18.88 4.44 -12.03
CA LEU A 60 -19.19 4.39 -10.61
C LEU A 60 -20.62 4.83 -10.35
N ASN A 61 -21.23 4.27 -9.32
CA ASN A 61 -22.54 4.69 -8.81
C ASN A 61 -22.40 5.78 -7.72
N ASP A 62 -23.52 6.22 -7.15
CA ASP A 62 -23.52 7.24 -6.10
C ASP A 62 -22.82 6.85 -4.79
N GLU A 63 -22.63 5.55 -4.57
CA GLU A 63 -21.87 5.01 -3.44
C GLU A 63 -20.37 4.80 -3.75
N TYR A 64 -19.89 5.30 -4.89
CA TYR A 64 -18.52 5.12 -5.38
C TYR A 64 -18.10 3.65 -5.54
N LYS A 65 -19.07 2.78 -5.84
CA LYS A 65 -18.81 1.39 -6.28
C LYS A 65 -18.87 1.32 -7.79
N ILE A 66 -18.17 0.37 -8.39
CA ILE A 66 -18.34 0.06 -9.82
C ILE A 66 -19.82 -0.25 -10.07
N SER A 67 -20.46 0.45 -11.00
CA SER A 67 -21.88 0.28 -11.31
C SER A 67 -22.17 -1.13 -11.84
N PRO A 68 -23.15 -1.89 -11.32
CA PRO A 68 -23.52 -3.19 -11.88
C PRO A 68 -23.90 -3.13 -13.37
N GLU A 69 -24.48 -2.02 -13.81
CA GLU A 69 -24.88 -1.74 -15.19
C GLU A 69 -23.67 -1.61 -16.14
N ILE A 70 -22.45 -1.55 -15.60
CA ILE A 70 -21.22 -1.56 -16.41
C ILE A 70 -21.06 -2.90 -17.16
N PHE A 71 -21.62 -3.99 -16.63
CA PHE A 71 -21.49 -5.34 -17.19
C PHE A 71 -22.53 -5.63 -18.27
N ASP A 72 -23.66 -4.93 -18.27
CA ASP A 72 -24.72 -5.08 -19.28
C ASP A 72 -24.74 -3.95 -20.32
N GLY A 73 -23.88 -2.94 -20.14
CA GLY A 73 -23.64 -1.88 -21.11
C GLY A 73 -24.74 -0.83 -21.20
N LYS A 74 -25.74 -0.84 -20.29
CA LYS A 74 -26.94 0.00 -20.44
C LYS A 74 -26.81 1.42 -19.91
N SER A 75 -25.84 1.69 -19.02
CA SER A 75 -25.72 2.97 -18.31
C SER A 75 -24.54 3.84 -18.72
N ARG A 76 -23.61 3.34 -19.55
CA ARG A 76 -22.37 4.07 -19.86
C ARG A 76 -22.53 5.03 -21.03
N LYS A 77 -21.87 6.18 -20.92
CA LYS A 77 -21.67 7.12 -22.04
C LYS A 77 -20.66 6.62 -23.08
N LYS A 78 -19.75 5.73 -22.68
CA LYS A 78 -18.66 5.20 -23.51
C LYS A 78 -18.53 3.67 -23.36
N PRO A 79 -18.21 2.94 -24.43
CA PRO A 79 -17.97 1.49 -24.34
C PRO A 79 -16.71 1.20 -23.50
N LEU A 80 -16.68 0.02 -22.85
CA LEU A 80 -15.47 -0.48 -22.17
C LEU A 80 -14.35 -0.74 -23.17
N THR A 81 -13.19 -0.14 -22.90
CA THR A 81 -11.92 -0.44 -23.53
C THR A 81 -11.51 -1.89 -23.21
N PRO A 82 -10.66 -2.52 -24.05
CA PRO A 82 -10.13 -3.85 -23.77
C PRO A 82 -9.43 -3.94 -22.40
N LEU A 83 -8.70 -2.90 -22.00
CA LEU A 83 -8.03 -2.85 -20.70
C LEU A 83 -9.02 -2.80 -19.53
N GLU A 84 -10.07 -1.97 -19.61
CA GLU A 84 -11.12 -1.94 -18.57
C GLU A 84 -11.83 -3.29 -18.45
N LYS A 85 -12.17 -3.95 -19.58
CA LYS A 85 -12.78 -5.30 -19.57
C LYS A 85 -11.87 -6.31 -18.86
N LEU A 86 -10.57 -6.27 -19.14
CA LEU A 86 -9.60 -7.16 -18.52
C LEU A 86 -9.51 -6.92 -17.00
N LEU A 87 -9.38 -5.66 -16.58
CA LEU A 87 -9.28 -5.30 -15.16
C LEU A 87 -10.57 -5.65 -14.39
N LEU A 88 -11.74 -5.36 -14.95
CA LEU A 88 -13.02 -5.72 -14.36
C LEU A 88 -13.20 -7.25 -14.25
N SER A 89 -12.73 -8.00 -15.26
CA SER A 89 -12.75 -9.47 -15.22
C SER A 89 -11.90 -10.02 -14.08
N VAL A 90 -10.72 -9.43 -13.83
CA VAL A 90 -9.85 -9.80 -12.71
C VAL A 90 -10.50 -9.49 -11.36
N ILE A 91 -11.07 -8.28 -11.21
CA ILE A 91 -11.77 -7.87 -9.99
C ILE A 91 -12.95 -8.81 -9.69
N TRP A 92 -13.75 -9.10 -10.71
CA TRP A 92 -14.90 -10.01 -10.60
C TRP A 92 -14.46 -11.42 -10.19
N LYS A 93 -13.50 -12.01 -10.91
CA LYS A 93 -13.00 -13.37 -10.66
C LYS A 93 -12.38 -13.53 -9.26
N ASN A 94 -11.77 -12.48 -8.72
CA ASN A 94 -11.18 -12.52 -7.37
C ASN A 94 -12.19 -12.21 -6.25
N GLY A 95 -13.45 -11.87 -6.57
CA GLY A 95 -14.44 -11.47 -5.57
C GLY A 95 -14.07 -10.15 -4.87
N ASP A 96 -13.37 -9.26 -5.58
CA ASP A 96 -12.91 -7.97 -5.07
C ASP A 96 -13.90 -6.83 -5.36
N TYR A 97 -14.99 -7.12 -6.08
CA TYR A 97 -16.02 -6.14 -6.41
C TYR A 97 -16.61 -5.47 -5.15
N GLY A 98 -16.73 -4.13 -5.20
CA GLY A 98 -17.17 -3.29 -4.09
C GLY A 98 -16.07 -2.90 -3.10
N LYS A 99 -14.83 -3.40 -3.25
CA LYS A 99 -13.69 -2.98 -2.41
C LYS A 99 -13.06 -1.67 -2.89
N GLU A 100 -13.21 -1.35 -4.17
CA GLU A 100 -12.72 -0.11 -4.79
C GLU A 100 -13.24 1.15 -4.10
N LYS A 101 -14.47 1.11 -3.54
CA LYS A 101 -15.03 2.25 -2.79
C LYS A 101 -14.13 2.68 -1.62
N TYR A 102 -13.45 1.74 -0.96
CA TYR A 102 -12.58 2.07 0.16
C TYR A 102 -11.30 2.74 -0.33
N ILE A 103 -10.77 2.33 -1.49
CA ILE A 103 -9.65 3.02 -2.15
C ILE A 103 -10.05 4.47 -2.47
N ILE A 104 -11.24 4.66 -3.06
CA ILE A 104 -11.79 5.98 -3.36
C ILE A 104 -11.97 6.84 -2.10
N GLU A 105 -12.54 6.28 -1.03
CA GLU A 105 -12.64 6.97 0.27
C GLU A 105 -11.26 7.38 0.80
N GLY A 106 -10.24 6.55 0.62
CA GLY A 106 -8.87 6.85 1.01
C GLY A 106 -8.28 8.05 0.26
N ILE A 107 -8.49 8.09 -1.05
CA ILE A 107 -8.08 9.21 -1.92
C ILE A 107 -8.76 10.50 -1.46
N ARG A 108 -10.09 10.47 -1.30
CA ARG A 108 -10.89 11.66 -0.94
C ARG A 108 -10.52 12.21 0.44
N VAL A 109 -10.24 11.34 1.42
CA VAL A 109 -9.73 11.78 2.74
C VAL A 109 -8.34 12.40 2.61
N GLN A 110 -7.44 11.79 1.84
CA GLN A 110 -6.06 12.28 1.67
C GLN A 110 -6.00 13.63 0.94
N GLU A 111 -6.95 13.91 0.05
CA GLU A 111 -7.12 15.21 -0.61
C GLU A 111 -7.93 16.23 0.23
N ASN A 112 -8.22 15.91 1.50
CA ASN A 112 -8.98 16.76 2.43
C ASN A 112 -10.41 17.09 1.97
N LEU A 113 -11.03 16.24 1.15
CA LEU A 113 -12.39 16.44 0.67
C LEU A 113 -13.45 15.91 1.65
N GLU A 114 -13.09 14.94 2.48
CA GLU A 114 -13.97 14.37 3.50
C GLU A 114 -13.19 14.09 4.79
N GLN A 115 -13.80 14.37 5.94
CA GLN A 115 -13.33 13.87 7.23
C GLN A 115 -14.17 12.65 7.60
N LYS A 116 -13.53 11.47 7.61
CA LYS A 116 -14.17 10.19 7.90
C LYS A 116 -13.35 9.40 8.91
N ASP A 117 -14.05 8.66 9.76
CA ASP A 117 -13.43 7.64 10.58
C ASP A 117 -12.76 6.56 9.71
N ILE A 118 -11.67 5.99 10.22
CA ILE A 118 -10.99 4.87 9.58
C ILE A 118 -11.98 3.70 9.41
N PRO A 119 -12.23 3.21 8.19
CA PRO A 119 -13.21 2.16 7.94
C PRO A 119 -12.68 0.77 8.33
N ASN A 120 -13.58 -0.20 8.50
CA ASN A 120 -13.20 -1.59 8.81
C ASN A 120 -12.27 -2.24 7.75
N ARG A 121 -12.31 -1.78 6.50
CA ARG A 121 -11.41 -2.23 5.43
C ARG A 121 -10.25 -1.26 5.20
N PHE A 122 -9.61 -0.85 6.29
CA PHE A 122 -8.60 0.20 6.28
C PHE A 122 -7.35 -0.11 5.43
N VAL A 123 -7.08 -1.38 5.08
CA VAL A 123 -5.99 -1.73 4.15
C VAL A 123 -6.22 -1.12 2.76
N PHE A 124 -7.42 -1.29 2.19
CA PHE A 124 -7.78 -0.71 0.90
C PHE A 124 -7.88 0.82 0.98
N TRP A 125 -8.44 1.31 2.07
CA TRP A 125 -8.51 2.74 2.35
C TRP A 125 -7.13 3.39 2.43
N ASN A 126 -6.19 2.77 3.14
CA ASN A 126 -4.84 3.27 3.24
C ASN A 126 -4.09 3.16 1.90
N PHE A 127 -4.36 2.13 1.10
CA PHE A 127 -3.84 2.08 -0.27
C PHE A 127 -4.34 3.27 -1.12
N GLY A 128 -5.60 3.67 -0.95
CA GLY A 128 -6.11 4.92 -1.54
C GLY A 128 -5.32 6.16 -1.13
N ARG A 129 -4.98 6.28 0.16
CA ARG A 129 -4.11 7.37 0.65
C ARG A 129 -2.72 7.32 0.01
N TYR A 130 -2.16 6.13 -0.19
CA TYR A 130 -0.89 5.93 -0.91
C TYR A 130 -0.96 6.34 -2.39
N LEU A 131 -2.13 6.22 -3.04
CA LEU A 131 -2.28 6.66 -4.43
C LEU A 131 -2.06 8.17 -4.58
N VAL A 132 -2.43 8.95 -3.56
CA VAL A 132 -2.27 10.41 -3.51
C VAL A 132 -0.92 10.82 -2.90
N ASP A 133 -0.48 10.15 -1.84
CA ASP A 133 0.74 10.49 -1.09
C ASP A 133 1.64 9.26 -0.92
N LYS A 134 2.74 9.22 -1.67
CA LYS A 134 3.68 8.08 -1.71
C LYS A 134 4.52 7.94 -0.43
N THR A 135 4.38 8.85 0.53
CA THR A 135 4.99 8.70 1.87
C THR A 135 4.16 7.84 2.81
N LYS A 136 2.93 7.46 2.42
CA LYS A 136 2.11 6.51 3.17
C LYS A 136 2.59 5.07 2.94
N PRO A 137 2.56 4.19 3.95
CA PRO A 137 2.90 2.79 3.74
C PRO A 137 1.81 2.08 2.93
N ILE A 138 2.14 0.96 2.31
CA ILE A 138 1.20 -0.04 1.79
C ILE A 138 1.00 -1.09 2.89
N VAL A 139 -0.11 -0.97 3.62
CA VAL A 139 -0.44 -1.92 4.69
C VAL A 139 -0.96 -3.22 4.09
N ASP A 140 -0.29 -4.33 4.34
CA ASP A 140 -0.75 -5.67 4.00
C ASP A 140 -0.39 -6.67 5.12
N ARG A 141 -0.64 -7.96 4.89
CA ARG A 141 -0.35 -9.00 5.89
C ARG A 141 1.15 -9.14 6.17
N HIS A 142 2.01 -8.98 5.16
CA HIS A 142 3.46 -9.11 5.29
C HIS A 142 4.05 -7.89 5.98
N THR A 143 3.70 -6.67 5.55
CA THR A 143 4.20 -5.45 6.20
C THR A 143 3.73 -5.35 7.66
N ALA A 144 2.46 -5.70 7.95
CA ALA A 144 1.95 -5.78 9.31
C ALA A 144 2.65 -6.87 10.16
N LYS A 145 3.05 -7.98 9.55
CA LYS A 145 3.78 -9.04 10.25
C LYS A 145 5.21 -8.60 10.58
N ALA A 146 5.91 -8.00 9.64
CA ALA A 146 7.24 -7.44 9.88
C ALA A 146 7.21 -6.41 11.01
N TYR A 147 6.28 -5.45 10.93
CA TYR A 147 6.07 -4.46 11.99
C TYR A 147 5.83 -5.11 13.36
N ARG A 148 5.01 -6.16 13.42
CA ARG A 148 4.73 -6.90 14.65
C ARG A 148 5.99 -7.46 15.30
N GLU A 149 6.86 -8.09 14.51
CA GLU A 149 8.11 -8.65 15.04
C GLU A 149 9.08 -7.54 15.48
N ILE A 150 9.25 -6.49 14.66
CA ILE A 150 10.15 -5.36 14.93
C ILE A 150 9.76 -4.65 16.23
N GLU A 151 8.49 -4.25 16.36
CA GLU A 151 8.01 -3.54 17.55
C GLU A 151 7.66 -4.48 18.71
N LYS A 152 7.88 -5.81 18.55
CA LYS A 152 7.52 -6.86 19.52
C LYS A 152 6.06 -6.72 20.00
N ASN A 153 5.18 -6.27 19.10
CA ASN A 153 3.77 -6.06 19.38
C ASN A 153 3.02 -7.40 19.29
N LYS A 154 1.95 -7.60 20.06
CA LYS A 154 1.19 -8.87 20.08
C LYS A 154 0.08 -8.92 19.03
N THR A 155 -0.22 -7.81 18.39
CA THR A 155 -1.41 -7.63 17.56
C THR A 155 -1.07 -7.52 16.08
N VAL A 156 -2.10 -7.43 15.24
CA VAL A 156 -1.99 -7.54 13.79
C VAL A 156 -2.51 -6.25 13.16
N ALA A 157 -1.59 -5.36 12.78
CA ALA A 157 -1.90 -4.01 12.27
C ALA A 157 -2.81 -4.00 11.04
N ASN A 158 -2.91 -5.09 10.26
CA ASN A 158 -3.83 -5.19 9.14
C ASN A 158 -5.24 -5.73 9.50
N LYS A 159 -5.53 -5.91 10.79
CA LYS A 159 -6.85 -6.36 11.30
C LYS A 159 -7.46 -5.48 12.40
N ASN A 160 -6.65 -4.68 13.09
CA ASN A 160 -7.09 -3.85 14.21
C ASN A 160 -6.80 -2.36 13.91
N LYS A 161 -7.78 -1.49 14.17
CA LYS A 161 -7.68 -0.04 13.90
C LYS A 161 -6.60 0.65 14.76
N ALA A 162 -6.55 0.37 16.05
CA ALA A 162 -5.57 0.99 16.94
C ALA A 162 -4.13 0.58 16.55
N ASP A 163 -3.93 -0.69 16.20
CA ASP A 163 -2.62 -1.16 15.75
C ASP A 163 -2.24 -0.65 14.37
N TYR A 164 -3.22 -0.45 13.49
CA TYR A 164 -3.03 0.26 12.23
C TYR A 164 -2.56 1.69 12.49
N GLU A 165 -3.23 2.44 13.38
CA GLU A 165 -2.85 3.81 13.72
C GLU A 165 -1.42 3.86 14.26
N HIS A 166 -1.07 2.97 15.20
CA HIS A 166 0.30 2.83 15.69
C HIS A 166 1.31 2.51 14.58
N TYR A 167 0.97 1.61 13.65
CA TYR A 167 1.85 1.28 12.52
C TYR A 167 2.08 2.49 11.61
N ILE A 168 1.04 3.26 11.27
CA ILE A 168 1.18 4.47 10.45
C ILE A 168 2.05 5.52 11.16
N GLU A 169 1.85 5.71 12.46
CA GLU A 169 2.66 6.63 13.26
C GLU A 169 4.12 6.19 13.35
N TRP A 170 4.36 4.90 13.62
CA TRP A 170 5.69 4.32 13.64
C TRP A 170 6.39 4.50 12.30
N PHE A 171 5.72 4.16 11.20
CA PHE A 171 6.27 4.27 9.85
C PHE A 171 6.66 5.71 9.55
N LYS A 172 5.77 6.66 9.87
CA LYS A 172 6.03 8.09 9.74
C LYS A 172 7.25 8.52 10.56
N LYS A 173 7.33 8.10 11.83
CA LYS A 173 8.47 8.42 12.70
C LYS A 173 9.79 7.90 12.13
N VAL A 174 9.80 6.72 11.50
CA VAL A 174 11.00 6.16 10.87
C VAL A 174 11.44 7.01 9.67
N ILE A 175 10.54 7.34 8.74
CA ILE A 175 10.90 8.10 7.53
C ILE A 175 11.21 9.58 7.82
N ASP A 176 10.69 10.13 8.93
CA ASP A 176 10.94 11.50 9.37
C ASP A 176 12.20 11.64 10.24
N LYS A 177 12.95 10.55 10.49
CA LYS A 177 14.20 10.63 11.26
C LYS A 177 15.22 11.54 10.59
N ASP A 178 16.02 12.17 11.44
CA ASP A 178 17.08 13.09 11.05
C ASP A 178 18.12 12.48 10.09
N ASP A 179 18.31 11.16 10.14
CA ASP A 179 19.21 10.42 9.26
C ASP A 179 18.78 10.45 7.78
N PHE A 180 17.51 10.80 7.52
CA PHE A 180 16.88 10.78 6.20
C PHE A 180 16.63 12.18 5.61
N LYS A 181 17.02 13.27 6.28
CA LYS A 181 16.75 14.67 5.85
C LYS A 181 17.18 14.97 4.42
N GLU A 182 18.29 14.38 4.00
CA GLU A 182 18.92 14.61 2.70
C GLU A 182 18.33 13.74 1.58
N PHE A 183 17.45 12.81 1.92
CA PHE A 183 16.87 11.86 0.97
C PHE A 183 15.45 12.24 0.60
N ASN A 184 15.02 11.82 -0.59
CA ASN A 184 13.62 11.94 -0.99
C ASN A 184 12.75 11.05 -0.09
N LYS A 185 11.76 11.64 0.60
CA LYS A 185 10.91 10.92 1.55
C LYS A 185 10.08 9.80 0.91
N GLU A 186 9.64 9.94 -0.34
CA GLU A 186 8.90 8.89 -1.04
C GLU A 186 9.81 7.70 -1.36
N ASP A 187 11.09 7.94 -1.62
CA ASP A 187 12.08 6.88 -1.83
C ASP A 187 12.38 6.15 -0.52
N VAL A 188 12.56 6.89 0.58
CA VAL A 188 12.74 6.30 1.92
C VAL A 188 11.52 5.46 2.31
N ALA A 189 10.31 6.00 2.14
CA ALA A 189 9.06 5.27 2.39
C ALA A 189 8.93 4.01 1.51
N TYR A 190 9.24 4.13 0.22
CA TYR A 190 9.22 3.00 -0.71
C TYR A 190 10.16 1.87 -0.26
N TYR A 191 11.41 2.19 0.08
CA TYR A 191 12.38 1.18 0.52
C TYR A 191 12.01 0.59 1.88
N LEU A 192 11.47 1.40 2.81
CA LEU A 192 10.97 0.90 4.08
C LEU A 192 9.84 -0.13 3.87
N ASP A 193 8.83 0.20 3.06
CA ASP A 193 7.75 -0.73 2.72
C ASP A 193 8.27 -2.02 2.08
N LEU A 194 9.24 -1.88 1.17
CA LEU A 194 9.81 -3.00 0.44
C LEU A 194 10.55 -3.97 1.37
N LEU A 195 11.32 -3.43 2.32
CA LEU A 195 12.00 -4.18 3.38
C LEU A 195 10.99 -4.90 4.27
N LEU A 196 9.98 -4.19 4.77
CA LEU A 196 8.95 -4.78 5.64
C LEU A 196 8.19 -5.91 4.93
N PHE A 197 7.89 -5.75 3.65
CA PHE A 197 7.21 -6.81 2.90
C PHE A 197 8.08 -8.07 2.78
N GLU A 198 9.35 -7.94 2.36
CA GLU A 198 10.21 -9.12 2.20
C GLU A 198 10.49 -9.78 3.56
N TYR A 199 10.73 -8.99 4.60
CA TYR A 199 10.90 -9.51 5.95
C TYR A 199 9.67 -10.29 6.44
N GLY A 200 8.49 -9.70 6.30
CA GLY A 200 7.23 -10.36 6.68
C GLY A 200 6.92 -11.61 5.85
N LYS A 201 7.46 -11.71 4.63
CA LYS A 201 7.35 -12.90 3.77
C LYS A 201 8.28 -14.01 4.23
N GLU A 202 9.53 -13.72 4.56
CA GLU A 202 10.48 -14.72 5.06
C GLU A 202 10.09 -15.25 6.43
N LEU A 203 9.66 -14.38 7.36
CA LEU A 203 9.12 -14.81 8.65
C LEU A 203 7.97 -15.82 8.51
N LYS A 204 7.15 -15.69 7.46
CA LYS A 204 6.05 -16.63 7.18
C LYS A 204 6.55 -17.97 6.64
N LYS A 205 7.69 -18.01 5.93
CA LYS A 205 8.28 -19.28 5.48
C LYS A 205 8.88 -20.03 6.67
N ILE A 206 9.56 -19.33 7.57
CA ILE A 206 10.16 -19.92 8.77
C ILE A 206 9.07 -20.57 9.65
N GLU A 207 7.95 -19.89 9.91
CA GLU A 207 6.81 -20.46 10.67
C GLU A 207 6.16 -21.71 10.05
N ARG A 208 6.42 -22.00 8.77
CA ARG A 208 5.84 -23.14 8.06
C ARG A 208 6.74 -24.36 8.02
N ASN A 209 8.01 -24.19 8.34
CA ASN A 209 9.03 -25.24 8.38
C ASN A 209 9.23 -25.70 9.82
#